data_AF-H3D679-F1
#
_entry.id   AF-H3D679-F1
#
_cell.length_a   1.000
_cell.length_b   1.000
_cell.length_c   1.000
_cell.angle_alpha   90.00
_cell.angle_beta   90.00
_cell.angle_gamma   90.00
#
_symmetry.space_group_name_H-M   'P 1'
#
loop_
_entity.id
_entity.type
_entity.pdbx_description
1 polymer ?
#
loop_
_entity_poly.entity_id
_entity_poly.type
_entity_poly.pdbx_seq_one_letter_code
_entity_poly.pdbx_strand_id
1 'polypeptide(L)'
;MSHPTPSEKPTNSENPRVFFDVDIGGERAGRIVLELFADVTPKTAENFRALCTGEKGTGKSTGKPLHFKGCPFHRIIKKFMIQGGDFSNHNGTGGESIYGEKFEDENFHYMHDKVGLLSMANAGPNTNGSQFFITTVPTPHLDGKHVVFGQVLKGMGVVNMLESIETKDDAPVKPCVIADCGEHKDGDSWGTAPNDGSGDAHPDYPEDSDISLKDVDQVLSVAEEVKNVGNQLFKNQDWKTAVKKYSKALRYLEASRDQLEDEEEEEKLQQKLEPTALSCYLNTAACNLKLQLWQDALDSCNQALELNKTNTKALFRRAQAWQGLKEYSQAMVDLKKAQAISPEDKAIGNEMKRVQLKIQEEKEKEKKIYAKMFA
;
A
#
# COMPACT_ATOMS: atom_id res chain seq x y z
N MET A 1 29.17 -16.33 -16.57
CA MET A 1 29.02 -14.86 -16.65
C MET A 1 27.61 -14.56 -16.17
N SER A 2 27.43 -13.53 -15.36
CA SER A 2 26.09 -13.08 -14.94
C SER A 2 25.49 -12.18 -16.03
N HIS A 3 24.17 -12.20 -16.12
CA HIS A 3 23.36 -11.50 -17.10
C HIS A 3 22.42 -10.53 -16.37
N PRO A 4 22.11 -9.36 -16.97
CA PRO A 4 21.05 -8.49 -16.49
C PRO A 4 19.71 -9.24 -16.43
N THR A 5 18.85 -8.87 -15.49
CA THR A 5 17.51 -9.46 -15.44
C THR A 5 16.63 -8.89 -16.55
N PRO A 6 15.73 -9.69 -17.16
CA PRO A 6 14.90 -9.19 -18.26
C PRO A 6 13.92 -8.13 -17.75
N SER A 7 13.68 -7.08 -18.53
CA SER A 7 12.72 -6.02 -18.17
C SER A 7 11.26 -6.45 -18.36
N GLU A 8 11.02 -7.44 -19.22
CA GLU A 8 9.71 -7.99 -19.55
C GLU A 8 9.08 -8.75 -18.37
N LYS A 9 7.75 -8.73 -18.31
CA LYS A 9 6.94 -9.37 -17.27
C LYS A 9 5.70 -10.02 -17.89
N PRO A 10 5.61 -11.35 -17.97
CA PRO A 10 6.64 -12.33 -17.62
C PRO A 10 7.81 -12.33 -18.61
N THR A 11 8.95 -12.91 -18.24
CA THR A 11 10.10 -13.11 -19.14
C THR A 11 9.88 -14.27 -20.09
N ASN A 12 9.08 -15.25 -19.68
CA ASN A 12 8.70 -16.41 -20.49
C ASN A 12 7.26 -16.82 -20.15
N SER A 13 6.41 -17.01 -21.16
CA SER A 13 4.99 -17.38 -20.93
C SER A 13 4.82 -18.75 -20.28
N GLU A 14 5.80 -19.65 -20.47
CA GLU A 14 5.78 -21.01 -19.92
C GLU A 14 6.29 -21.08 -18.48
N ASN A 15 6.85 -19.98 -17.95
CA ASN A 15 7.35 -19.97 -16.58
C ASN A 15 6.18 -20.06 -15.58
N PRO A 16 6.31 -20.89 -14.52
CA PRO A 16 5.29 -20.98 -13.48
C PRO A 16 5.07 -19.64 -12.81
N ARG A 17 3.80 -19.37 -12.48
CA ARG A 17 3.40 -18.21 -11.70
C ARG A 17 2.84 -18.68 -10.36
N VAL A 18 3.19 -18.00 -9.29
CA VAL A 18 2.69 -18.28 -7.95
C VAL A 18 2.22 -17.00 -7.29
N PHE A 19 1.43 -17.10 -6.22
CA PHE A 19 0.94 -15.93 -5.51
C PHE A 19 1.10 -16.07 -3.99
N PHE A 20 1.18 -14.90 -3.34
CA PHE A 20 1.03 -14.72 -1.90
C PHE A 20 -0.10 -13.74 -1.63
N ASP A 21 -1.10 -14.17 -0.88
CA ASP A 21 -2.04 -13.26 -0.20
C ASP A 21 -1.41 -12.86 1.14
N VAL A 22 -1.14 -11.57 1.32
CA VAL A 22 -0.40 -11.05 2.47
C VAL A 22 -1.33 -10.35 3.45
N ASP A 23 -1.20 -10.70 4.73
CA ASP A 23 -1.84 -9.98 5.83
C ASP A 23 -0.78 -9.23 6.66
N ILE A 24 -1.10 -8.00 7.07
CA ILE A 24 -0.29 -7.17 7.96
C ILE A 24 -1.12 -6.79 9.18
N GLY A 25 -0.66 -7.17 10.37
CA GLY A 25 -1.40 -6.92 11.61
C GLY A 25 -2.78 -7.57 11.66
N GLY A 26 -3.00 -8.64 10.89
CA GLY A 26 -4.28 -9.34 10.79
C GLY A 26 -5.26 -8.73 9.78
N GLU A 27 -4.88 -7.71 9.01
CA GLU A 27 -5.66 -7.18 7.90
C GLU A 27 -5.04 -7.56 6.55
N ARG A 28 -5.87 -7.92 5.56
CA ARG A 28 -5.44 -8.18 4.18
C ARG A 28 -4.78 -6.92 3.60
N ALA A 29 -3.50 -7.04 3.25
CA ALA A 29 -2.73 -5.99 2.60
C ALA A 29 -2.83 -6.06 1.07
N GLY A 30 -2.92 -7.27 0.50
CA GLY A 30 -3.09 -7.48 -0.93
C GLY A 30 -2.46 -8.79 -1.40
N ARG A 31 -2.34 -8.94 -2.72
CA ARG A 31 -1.73 -10.10 -3.36
C ARG A 31 -0.44 -9.73 -4.07
N ILE A 32 0.59 -10.56 -3.93
CA ILE A 32 1.82 -10.53 -4.72
C ILE A 32 1.77 -11.71 -5.68
N VAL A 33 1.98 -11.47 -6.97
CA VAL A 33 2.12 -12.52 -7.99
C VAL A 33 3.55 -12.55 -8.49
N LEU A 34 4.16 -13.72 -8.47
CA LEU A 34 5.58 -13.96 -8.76
C LEU A 34 5.69 -14.87 -9.99
N GLU A 35 6.57 -14.50 -10.91
CA GLU A 35 7.10 -15.40 -11.92
C GLU A 35 8.28 -16.17 -11.32
N LEU A 36 8.39 -17.46 -11.63
CA LEU A 36 9.53 -18.29 -11.31
C LEU A 36 10.29 -18.63 -12.59
N PHE A 37 11.58 -18.33 -12.65
CA PHE A 37 12.45 -18.54 -13.81
C PHE A 37 12.80 -20.03 -13.95
N ALA A 38 11.82 -20.87 -14.26
CA ALA A 38 11.99 -22.32 -14.40
C ALA A 38 12.80 -22.70 -15.64
N ASP A 39 12.82 -21.84 -16.66
CA ASP A 39 13.68 -21.95 -17.82
C ASP A 39 15.19 -21.76 -17.52
N VAL A 40 15.52 -21.04 -16.45
CA VAL A 40 16.92 -20.75 -16.04
C VAL A 40 17.33 -21.50 -14.77
N THR A 41 16.44 -21.62 -13.80
CA THR A 41 16.64 -22.23 -12.48
C THR A 41 15.52 -23.23 -12.14
N PRO A 42 15.37 -24.32 -12.92
CA PRO A 42 14.24 -25.25 -12.79
C PRO A 42 14.12 -25.90 -11.41
N LYS A 43 15.23 -26.25 -10.74
CA LYS A 43 15.17 -26.84 -9.39
C LYS A 43 14.75 -25.82 -8.35
N THR A 44 15.31 -24.61 -8.42
CA THR A 44 15.01 -23.54 -7.47
C THR A 44 13.55 -23.09 -7.63
N ALA A 45 13.08 -22.95 -8.88
CA ALA A 45 11.69 -22.66 -9.22
C ALA A 45 10.73 -23.77 -8.73
N GLU A 46 10.99 -25.04 -9.01
CA GLU A 46 10.13 -26.15 -8.57
C GLU A 46 10.07 -26.27 -7.04
N ASN A 47 11.19 -26.03 -6.34
CA ASN A 47 11.20 -25.96 -4.88
C ASN A 47 10.21 -24.91 -4.37
N PHE A 48 10.29 -23.69 -4.90
CA PHE A 48 9.43 -22.60 -4.48
C PHE A 48 7.96 -22.82 -4.85
N ARG A 49 7.69 -23.27 -6.08
CA ARG A 49 6.33 -23.59 -6.56
C ARG A 49 5.66 -24.61 -5.65
N ALA A 50 6.34 -25.71 -5.36
CA ALA A 50 5.81 -26.77 -4.50
C ALA A 50 5.60 -26.31 -3.05
N LEU A 51 6.45 -25.41 -2.54
CA LEU A 51 6.25 -24.79 -1.22
C LEU A 51 5.10 -23.77 -1.23
N CYS A 52 4.73 -23.18 -2.36
CA CYS A 52 3.51 -22.39 -2.50
C CYS A 52 2.25 -23.27 -2.50
N THR A 53 2.29 -24.46 -3.12
CA THR A 53 1.11 -25.35 -3.21
C THR A 53 0.94 -26.27 -2.00
N GLY A 54 2.02 -26.56 -1.28
CA GLY A 54 2.02 -27.52 -0.17
C GLY A 54 1.96 -28.99 -0.61
N GLU A 55 2.12 -29.28 -1.91
CA GLU A 55 1.82 -30.60 -2.48
C GLU A 55 2.76 -31.72 -2.02
N LYS A 56 3.95 -31.37 -1.51
CA LYS A 56 4.96 -32.36 -1.08
C LYS A 56 4.78 -32.85 0.35
N GLY A 57 3.69 -32.44 1.03
CA GLY A 57 3.32 -32.98 2.33
C GLY A 57 4.18 -32.47 3.48
N THR A 58 4.66 -33.39 4.33
CA THR A 58 5.42 -33.03 5.55
C THR A 58 6.92 -33.16 5.32
N GLY A 59 7.66 -32.14 5.71
CA GLY A 59 9.11 -32.10 5.63
C GLY A 59 9.76 -33.08 6.61
N LYS A 60 10.83 -33.75 6.16
CA LYS A 60 11.46 -34.85 6.91
C LYS A 60 12.30 -34.35 8.08
N SER A 61 12.90 -33.16 7.93
CA SER A 61 13.85 -32.62 8.91
C SER A 61 13.13 -31.80 9.98
N THR A 62 12.09 -31.06 9.58
CA THR A 62 11.33 -30.16 10.45
C THR A 62 10.08 -30.81 11.04
N GLY A 63 9.53 -31.84 10.40
CA GLY A 63 8.24 -32.44 10.77
C GLY A 63 7.04 -31.50 10.57
N LYS A 64 7.22 -30.41 9.81
CA LYS A 64 6.18 -29.41 9.50
C LYS A 64 5.73 -29.54 8.04
N PRO A 65 4.54 -29.06 7.66
CA PRO A 65 4.13 -29.02 6.26
C PRO A 65 5.14 -28.22 5.41
N LEU A 66 5.51 -28.74 4.24
CA LEU A 66 6.31 -28.06 3.22
C LEU A 66 5.43 -27.03 2.50
N HIS A 67 5.03 -25.98 3.21
CA HIS A 67 4.03 -25.02 2.73
C HIS A 67 4.26 -23.62 3.32
N PHE A 68 4.17 -22.59 2.47
CA PHE A 68 4.33 -21.19 2.90
C PHE A 68 3.08 -20.59 3.57
N LYS A 69 1.91 -21.21 3.47
CA LYS A 69 0.69 -20.70 4.12
C LYS A 69 0.87 -20.58 5.63
N GLY A 70 0.68 -19.37 6.15
CA GLY A 70 0.90 -19.00 7.55
C GLY A 70 2.35 -18.63 7.89
N CYS A 71 3.29 -18.69 6.94
CA CYS A 71 4.69 -18.33 7.16
C CYS A 71 4.85 -16.79 7.23
N PRO A 72 5.59 -16.26 8.21
CA PRO A 72 5.82 -14.82 8.31
C PRO A 72 7.00 -14.34 7.46
N PHE A 73 6.92 -13.06 7.08
CA PHE A 73 8.09 -12.25 6.75
C PHE A 73 8.77 -11.88 8.07
N HIS A 74 9.79 -12.63 8.45
CA HIS A 74 10.43 -12.53 9.76
C HIS A 74 11.55 -11.47 9.82
N ARG A 75 12.01 -10.99 8.65
CA ARG A 75 13.07 -9.99 8.55
C ARG A 75 12.80 -9.03 7.40
N ILE A 76 12.77 -7.74 7.69
CA ILE A 76 12.48 -6.66 6.73
C ILE A 76 13.51 -5.55 6.93
N ILE A 77 14.20 -5.17 5.86
CA ILE A 77 15.16 -4.06 5.89
C ILE A 77 14.77 -3.08 4.79
N LYS A 78 14.40 -1.87 5.23
CA LYS A 78 14.04 -0.77 4.36
C LYS A 78 15.22 -0.38 3.44
N LYS A 79 14.92 -0.16 2.17
CA LYS A 79 15.86 0.07 1.06
C LYS A 79 16.84 -1.09 0.88
N PHE A 80 16.36 -2.32 1.07
CA PHE A 80 17.15 -3.52 0.82
C PHE A 80 16.26 -4.67 0.33
N MET A 81 15.52 -5.33 1.25
CA MET A 81 14.72 -6.51 0.93
C MET A 81 13.72 -6.87 2.04
N ILE A 82 12.74 -7.70 1.69
CA ILE A 82 11.83 -8.39 2.61
C ILE A 82 12.10 -9.91 2.57
N GLN A 83 12.30 -10.56 3.71
CA GLN A 83 12.70 -11.96 3.82
C GLN A 83 11.65 -12.79 4.58
N GLY A 84 11.36 -13.97 4.04
CA GLY A 84 10.39 -14.93 4.57
C GLY A 84 10.82 -16.38 4.33
N GLY A 85 9.86 -17.30 4.44
CA GLY A 85 10.04 -18.71 4.06
C GLY A 85 10.58 -19.65 5.14
N ASP A 86 10.80 -19.17 6.37
CA ASP A 86 10.99 -20.04 7.54
C ASP A 86 9.62 -20.47 8.08
N PHE A 87 9.05 -21.52 7.49
CA PHE A 87 7.75 -22.06 7.89
C PHE A 87 7.82 -22.90 9.19
N SER A 88 9.00 -23.13 9.76
CA SER A 88 9.18 -24.06 10.88
C SER A 88 9.45 -23.36 12.21
N ASN A 89 10.40 -22.43 12.24
CA ASN A 89 10.81 -21.68 13.43
C ASN A 89 10.41 -20.20 13.36
N HIS A 90 10.01 -19.72 12.18
CA HIS A 90 9.48 -18.38 11.94
C HIS A 90 10.43 -17.22 12.29
N ASN A 91 11.74 -17.47 12.35
CA ASN A 91 12.73 -16.50 12.83
C ASN A 91 14.05 -16.51 12.04
N GLY A 92 14.10 -17.27 10.94
CA GLY A 92 15.27 -17.34 10.06
C GLY A 92 16.23 -18.49 10.40
N THR A 93 15.97 -19.27 11.45
CA THR A 93 16.83 -20.40 11.85
C THR A 93 16.38 -21.75 11.27
N GLY A 94 15.19 -21.80 10.68
CA GLY A 94 14.60 -23.04 10.18
C GLY A 94 14.32 -23.06 8.68
N GLY A 95 13.36 -23.90 8.31
CA GLY A 95 12.96 -24.19 6.94
C GLY A 95 13.74 -25.36 6.34
N GLU A 96 13.13 -26.03 5.36
CA GLU A 96 13.79 -27.06 4.55
C GLU A 96 13.24 -27.04 3.13
N SER A 97 14.01 -27.53 2.17
CA SER A 97 13.57 -27.63 0.77
C SER A 97 12.73 -28.87 0.54
N ILE A 98 12.09 -28.96 -0.62
CA ILE A 98 11.40 -30.19 -1.06
C ILE A 98 12.37 -31.34 -1.37
N TYR A 99 13.67 -31.07 -1.45
CA TYR A 99 14.73 -32.03 -1.77
C TYR A 99 15.47 -32.55 -0.51
N GLY A 100 15.15 -32.02 0.66
CA GLY A 100 15.86 -32.26 1.92
C GLY A 100 16.16 -30.96 2.67
N GLU A 101 16.95 -31.03 3.75
CA GLU A 101 17.26 -29.86 4.58
C GLU A 101 17.84 -28.70 3.75
N LYS A 102 18.79 -29.01 2.84
CA LYS A 102 19.47 -28.05 1.98
C LYS A 102 19.63 -28.59 0.54
N PHE A 103 19.77 -27.68 -0.42
CA PHE A 103 20.18 -27.98 -1.80
C PHE A 103 21.20 -26.95 -2.33
N GLU A 104 21.86 -27.33 -3.43
CA GLU A 104 22.95 -26.59 -4.06
C GLU A 104 22.50 -25.25 -4.67
N ASP A 105 23.45 -24.33 -4.86
CA ASP A 105 23.24 -23.13 -5.69
C ASP A 105 23.16 -23.57 -7.16
N GLU A 106 21.97 -23.48 -7.76
CA GLU A 106 21.74 -24.02 -9.10
C GLU A 106 22.56 -23.28 -10.17
N ASN A 107 22.53 -21.95 -10.14
CA ASN A 107 23.43 -21.06 -10.88
C ASN A 107 23.30 -19.61 -10.35
N PHE A 108 24.19 -18.73 -10.81
CA PHE A 108 24.12 -17.29 -10.59
C PHE A 108 23.95 -16.54 -11.92
N HIS A 109 23.01 -17.02 -12.76
CA HIS A 109 22.81 -16.48 -14.10
C HIS A 109 22.38 -15.03 -14.06
N TYR A 110 21.40 -14.67 -13.23
CA TYR A 110 20.89 -13.30 -13.13
C TYR A 110 21.54 -12.49 -12.00
N MET A 111 21.70 -11.19 -12.25
CA MET A 111 22.13 -10.19 -11.27
C MET A 111 20.97 -9.67 -10.42
N HIS A 112 21.28 -9.11 -9.25
CA HIS A 112 20.31 -8.39 -8.42
C HIS A 112 20.26 -6.90 -8.82
N ASP A 113 19.89 -6.62 -10.06
CA ASP A 113 20.04 -5.31 -10.70
C ASP A 113 18.78 -4.42 -10.65
N LYS A 114 17.66 -4.94 -10.14
CA LYS A 114 16.39 -4.20 -10.02
C LYS A 114 15.57 -4.60 -8.78
N VAL A 115 14.52 -3.82 -8.52
CA VAL A 115 13.51 -4.09 -7.49
C VAL A 115 12.63 -5.28 -7.89
N GLY A 116 12.05 -5.96 -6.90
CA GLY A 116 11.09 -7.02 -7.12
C GLY A 116 11.68 -8.33 -7.61
N LEU A 117 12.99 -8.54 -7.45
CA LEU A 117 13.62 -9.84 -7.75
C LEU A 117 13.44 -10.79 -6.58
N LEU A 118 13.08 -12.03 -6.88
CA LEU A 118 12.93 -13.13 -5.93
C LEU A 118 14.23 -13.95 -5.91
N SER A 119 14.82 -14.11 -4.73
CA SER A 119 16.13 -14.74 -4.58
C SER A 119 16.24 -15.57 -3.29
N MET A 120 17.07 -16.62 -3.32
CA MET A 120 17.21 -17.56 -2.21
C MET A 120 18.02 -16.96 -1.06
N ALA A 121 17.49 -17.07 0.16
CA ALA A 121 18.30 -16.84 1.36
C ALA A 121 19.11 -18.11 1.68
N ASN A 122 20.36 -17.94 2.11
CA ASN A 122 21.25 -19.04 2.46
C ASN A 122 22.21 -18.65 3.60
N ALA A 123 22.94 -19.63 4.14
CA ALA A 123 23.96 -19.47 5.18
C ALA A 123 25.37 -19.76 4.61
N GLY A 124 25.60 -19.39 3.35
CA GLY A 124 26.81 -19.72 2.58
C GLY A 124 26.52 -20.64 1.39
N PRO A 125 27.57 -20.98 0.60
CA PRO A 125 27.40 -21.74 -0.63
C PRO A 125 26.67 -23.07 -0.42
N ASN A 126 25.74 -23.39 -1.33
CA ASN A 126 24.98 -24.64 -1.37
C ASN A 126 24.13 -24.92 -0.11
N THR A 127 23.59 -23.87 0.51
CA THR A 127 22.72 -23.99 1.70
C THR A 127 21.32 -23.43 1.48
N ASN A 128 20.80 -23.55 0.26
CA ASN A 128 19.44 -23.15 -0.07
C ASN A 128 18.44 -24.08 0.62
N GLY A 129 17.39 -23.51 1.22
CA GLY A 129 16.31 -24.26 1.88
C GLY A 129 14.95 -23.81 1.35
N SER A 130 14.11 -23.25 2.23
CA SER A 130 12.83 -22.63 1.87
C SER A 130 12.83 -21.11 2.01
N GLN A 131 13.83 -20.53 2.68
CA GLN A 131 13.87 -19.09 2.91
C GLN A 131 14.24 -18.34 1.63
N PHE A 132 13.58 -17.19 1.45
CA PHE A 132 13.72 -16.34 0.27
C PHE A 132 13.66 -14.87 0.68
N PHE A 133 14.08 -14.00 -0.22
CA PHE A 133 13.82 -12.57 -0.11
C PHE A 133 13.35 -11.97 -1.43
N ILE A 134 12.62 -10.87 -1.34
CA ILE A 134 12.24 -10.02 -2.47
C ILE A 134 12.98 -8.69 -2.33
N THR A 135 13.72 -8.28 -3.37
CA THR A 135 14.48 -7.02 -3.37
C THR A 135 13.55 -5.81 -3.44
N THR A 136 13.92 -4.73 -2.76
CA THR A 136 13.21 -3.43 -2.85
C THR A 136 14.08 -2.32 -3.45
N VAL A 137 15.35 -2.62 -3.69
CA VAL A 137 16.34 -1.83 -4.43
C VAL A 137 17.26 -2.79 -5.21
N PRO A 138 18.07 -2.33 -6.17
CA PRO A 138 19.18 -3.13 -6.70
C PRO A 138 20.17 -3.52 -5.59
N THR A 139 20.57 -4.80 -5.52
CA THR A 139 21.45 -5.35 -4.48
C THR A 139 22.66 -6.12 -5.07
N PRO A 140 23.51 -5.51 -5.91
CA PRO A 140 24.58 -6.21 -6.64
C PRO A 140 25.65 -6.85 -5.74
N HIS A 141 25.74 -6.45 -4.47
CA HIS A 141 26.64 -7.08 -3.49
C HIS A 141 26.25 -8.53 -3.13
N LEU A 142 25.05 -8.96 -3.54
CA LEU A 142 24.52 -10.32 -3.41
C LEU A 142 24.80 -11.20 -4.64
N ASP A 143 25.32 -10.62 -5.73
CA ASP A 143 25.62 -11.34 -6.97
C ASP A 143 26.67 -12.42 -6.73
N GLY A 144 26.45 -13.60 -7.31
CA GLY A 144 27.31 -14.77 -7.13
C GLY A 144 27.22 -15.42 -5.75
N LYS A 145 26.29 -14.97 -4.88
CA LYS A 145 26.09 -15.51 -3.53
C LYS A 145 24.68 -16.03 -3.29
N HIS A 146 23.68 -15.44 -3.93
CA HIS A 146 22.28 -15.83 -3.82
C HIS A 146 21.70 -16.11 -5.20
N VAL A 147 20.96 -17.21 -5.32
CA VAL A 147 20.33 -17.62 -6.59
C VAL A 147 19.11 -16.75 -6.82
N VAL A 148 19.14 -15.90 -7.86
CA VAL A 148 17.95 -15.19 -8.36
C VAL A 148 17.14 -16.17 -9.20
N PHE A 149 15.87 -16.37 -8.84
CA PHE A 149 15.03 -17.41 -9.45
C PHE A 149 13.61 -16.94 -9.79
N GLY A 150 13.32 -15.66 -9.68
CA GLY A 150 12.03 -15.12 -10.07
C GLY A 150 11.93 -13.61 -9.97
N GLN A 151 10.74 -13.09 -10.25
CA GLN A 151 10.43 -11.67 -10.09
C GLN A 151 8.95 -11.45 -9.77
N VAL A 152 8.63 -10.30 -9.20
CA VAL A 152 7.25 -9.86 -8.99
C VAL A 152 6.64 -9.38 -10.32
N LEU A 153 5.56 -10.04 -10.72
CA LEU A 153 4.71 -9.68 -11.85
C LEU A 153 3.67 -8.64 -11.47
N LYS A 154 2.97 -8.87 -10.35
CA LYS A 154 1.93 -7.98 -9.82
C LYS A 154 2.08 -7.83 -8.31
N GLY A 155 1.65 -6.69 -7.75
CA GLY A 155 1.61 -6.48 -6.30
C GLY A 155 2.91 -5.90 -5.72
N MET A 156 3.72 -5.19 -6.50
CA MET A 156 4.89 -4.47 -5.95
C MET A 156 4.49 -3.44 -4.90
N GLY A 157 3.30 -2.86 -4.99
CA GLY A 157 2.79 -2.00 -3.94
C GLY A 157 2.65 -2.69 -2.57
N VAL A 158 2.29 -3.99 -2.56
CA VAL A 158 2.23 -4.80 -1.33
C VAL A 158 3.64 -5.06 -0.78
N VAL A 159 4.62 -5.30 -1.65
CA VAL A 159 6.04 -5.41 -1.28
C VAL A 159 6.54 -4.11 -0.63
N ASN A 160 6.23 -2.96 -1.23
CA ASN A 160 6.59 -1.64 -0.69
C ASN A 160 5.88 -1.35 0.65
N MET A 161 4.64 -1.83 0.81
CA MET A 161 3.91 -1.74 2.08
C MET A 161 4.62 -2.55 3.17
N LEU A 162 5.00 -3.80 2.89
CA LEU A 162 5.78 -4.64 3.80
C LEU A 162 7.10 -3.96 4.20
N GLU A 163 7.85 -3.43 3.23
CA GLU A 163 9.10 -2.71 3.45
C GLU A 163 8.95 -1.49 4.37
N SER A 164 7.79 -0.82 4.31
CA SER A 164 7.51 0.40 5.06
C SER A 164 7.02 0.14 6.49
N ILE A 165 6.83 -1.11 6.89
CA ILE A 165 6.42 -1.47 8.26
C ILE A 165 7.53 -1.16 9.25
N GLU A 166 7.12 -0.69 10.44
CA GLU A 166 8.03 -0.47 11.57
C GLU A 166 8.69 -1.80 11.98
N THR A 167 10.02 -1.79 12.12
CA THR A 167 10.80 -2.95 12.53
C THR A 167 11.57 -2.68 13.82
N LYS A 168 11.85 -3.76 14.55
CA LYS A 168 12.76 -3.80 15.68
C LYS A 168 13.75 -4.94 15.45
N ASP A 169 15.04 -4.60 15.38
CA ASP A 169 16.10 -5.57 15.07
C ASP A 169 15.82 -6.33 13.77
N ASP A 170 15.44 -5.59 12.72
CA ASP A 170 14.94 -6.06 11.41
C ASP A 170 13.63 -6.87 11.43
N ALA A 171 13.10 -7.26 12.59
CA ALA A 171 11.83 -7.99 12.69
C ALA A 171 10.64 -7.01 12.66
N PRO A 172 9.58 -7.25 11.87
CA PRO A 172 8.42 -6.36 11.83
C PRO A 172 7.67 -6.36 13.17
N VAL A 173 7.30 -5.16 13.65
CA VAL A 173 6.56 -4.98 14.91
C VAL A 173 5.14 -5.53 14.80
N LYS A 174 4.51 -5.36 13.64
CA LYS A 174 3.22 -5.99 13.30
C LYS A 174 3.48 -7.33 12.60
N PRO A 175 2.73 -8.39 12.90
CA PRO A 175 2.84 -9.65 12.15
C PRO A 175 2.59 -9.42 10.67
N CYS A 176 3.56 -9.80 9.83
CA CYS A 176 3.46 -9.79 8.37
C CYS A 176 3.49 -11.24 7.89
N VAL A 177 2.38 -11.74 7.33
CA VAL A 177 2.18 -13.18 7.10
C VAL A 177 1.70 -13.45 5.68
N ILE A 178 2.22 -14.53 5.08
CA ILE A 178 1.64 -15.14 3.87
C ILE A 178 0.38 -15.88 4.31
N ALA A 179 -0.76 -15.19 4.29
CA ALA A 179 -2.03 -15.71 4.77
C ALA A 179 -2.58 -16.84 3.87
N ASP A 180 -2.35 -16.73 2.57
CA ASP A 180 -2.59 -17.80 1.61
C ASP A 180 -1.54 -17.78 0.50
N CYS A 181 -1.35 -18.93 -0.14
CA CYS A 181 -0.42 -19.05 -1.26
C CYS A 181 -0.82 -20.21 -2.19
N GLY A 182 -0.29 -20.17 -3.40
CA GLY A 182 -0.54 -21.22 -4.37
C GLY A 182 0.10 -20.93 -5.72
N GLU A 183 -0.14 -21.84 -6.66
CA GLU A 183 0.18 -21.65 -8.06
C GLU A 183 -0.95 -20.89 -8.76
N HIS A 184 -0.58 -19.91 -9.58
CA HIS A 184 -1.48 -19.09 -10.39
C HIS A 184 -1.49 -19.65 -11.81
N LYS A 185 -2.63 -20.17 -12.26
CA LYS A 185 -2.75 -20.84 -13.56
C LYS A 185 -3.21 -19.89 -14.66
N ASP A 186 -2.93 -20.26 -15.89
CA ASP A 186 -3.42 -19.57 -17.07
C ASP A 186 -4.95 -19.48 -17.07
N GLY A 187 -5.47 -18.26 -17.22
CA GLY A 187 -6.90 -17.97 -17.17
C GLY A 187 -7.45 -17.70 -15.77
N ASP A 188 -6.67 -17.90 -14.70
CA ASP A 188 -7.06 -17.45 -13.37
C ASP A 188 -7.11 -15.92 -13.34
N SER A 189 -8.03 -15.36 -12.54
CA SER A 189 -7.97 -13.95 -12.20
C SER A 189 -6.67 -13.66 -11.44
N TRP A 190 -6.02 -12.54 -11.76
CA TRP A 190 -4.84 -12.07 -11.03
C TRP A 190 -5.10 -11.91 -9.52
N GLY A 191 -6.35 -11.67 -9.12
CA GLY A 191 -6.71 -11.48 -7.71
C GLY A 191 -6.06 -10.25 -7.07
N THR A 192 -5.67 -9.28 -7.89
CA THR A 192 -5.02 -8.02 -7.47
C THR A 192 -6.03 -6.96 -7.05
N ALA A 193 -7.30 -7.14 -7.42
CA ALA A 193 -8.40 -6.33 -6.92
C ALA A 193 -8.73 -6.67 -5.46
N PRO A 194 -9.15 -5.69 -4.65
CA PRO A 194 -9.42 -5.89 -3.24
C PRO A 194 -10.62 -6.84 -3.03
N ASN A 195 -10.43 -7.88 -2.22
CA ASN A 195 -11.50 -8.79 -1.80
C ASN A 195 -12.15 -8.34 -0.48
N ASP A 196 -12.64 -7.11 -0.45
CA ASP A 196 -13.29 -6.48 0.71
C ASP A 196 -14.83 -6.49 0.64
N GLY A 197 -15.38 -7.18 -0.37
CA GLY A 197 -16.82 -7.26 -0.63
C GLY A 197 -17.41 -5.99 -1.26
N SER A 198 -16.61 -4.98 -1.60
CA SER A 198 -17.11 -3.73 -2.17
C SER A 198 -17.51 -3.82 -3.65
N GLY A 199 -17.16 -4.92 -4.33
CA GLY A 199 -17.33 -5.09 -5.78
C GLY A 199 -16.38 -4.24 -6.63
N ASP A 200 -15.30 -3.74 -6.03
CA ASP A 200 -14.25 -3.00 -6.73
C ASP A 200 -13.38 -3.97 -7.54
N ALA A 201 -13.41 -3.81 -8.86
CA ALA A 201 -12.75 -4.72 -9.80
C ALA A 201 -11.31 -4.30 -10.15
N HIS A 202 -10.87 -3.13 -9.68
CA HIS A 202 -9.58 -2.56 -10.08
C HIS A 202 -8.48 -2.98 -9.10
N PRO A 203 -7.22 -3.16 -9.53
CA PRO A 203 -6.10 -3.39 -8.61
C PRO A 203 -5.90 -2.24 -7.61
N ASP A 204 -5.36 -2.51 -6.43
CA ASP A 204 -5.11 -1.44 -5.44
C ASP A 204 -4.01 -0.46 -5.86
N TYR A 205 -3.11 -0.90 -6.74
CA TYR A 205 -1.99 -0.16 -7.30
C TYR A 205 -2.15 -0.03 -8.82
N PRO A 206 -2.09 1.18 -9.40
CA PRO A 206 -2.39 1.41 -10.82
C PRO A 206 -1.47 0.66 -11.79
N GLU A 207 -0.21 0.42 -11.40
CA GLU A 207 0.79 -0.28 -12.21
C GLU A 207 0.44 -1.75 -12.43
N ASP A 208 -0.43 -2.31 -11.58
CA ASP A 208 -0.95 -3.66 -11.71
C ASP A 208 -2.20 -3.74 -12.61
N SER A 209 -2.72 -2.59 -13.05
CA SER A 209 -3.87 -2.51 -13.94
C SER A 209 -3.50 -2.84 -15.39
N ASP A 210 -4.49 -3.30 -16.17
CA ASP A 210 -4.33 -3.56 -17.60
C ASP A 210 -4.58 -2.29 -18.45
N ILE A 211 -4.99 -1.18 -17.82
CA ILE A 211 -5.18 0.10 -18.50
C ILE A 211 -3.84 0.76 -18.81
N SER A 212 -3.81 1.61 -19.84
CA SER A 212 -2.67 2.50 -20.06
C SER A 212 -2.74 3.68 -19.10
N LEU A 213 -1.73 3.85 -18.24
CA LEU A 213 -1.64 5.02 -17.34
C LEU A 213 -1.41 6.34 -18.10
N LYS A 214 -0.99 6.26 -19.36
CA LYS A 214 -0.92 7.41 -20.30
C LYS A 214 -2.28 7.77 -20.89
N ASP A 215 -3.24 6.84 -20.88
CA ASP A 215 -4.60 7.11 -21.31
C ASP A 215 -5.42 7.67 -20.14
N VAL A 216 -5.45 8.99 -20.10
CA VAL A 216 -6.11 9.80 -19.08
C VAL A 216 -7.60 9.49 -18.97
N ASP A 217 -8.27 9.19 -20.07
CA ASP A 217 -9.70 8.88 -20.06
C ASP A 217 -9.97 7.53 -19.41
N GLN A 218 -9.12 6.54 -19.67
CA GLN A 218 -9.21 5.25 -18.97
C GLN A 218 -8.94 5.41 -17.47
N VAL A 219 -7.87 6.13 -17.10
CA VAL A 219 -7.53 6.39 -15.69
C VAL A 219 -8.66 7.12 -14.98
N LEU A 220 -9.22 8.16 -15.60
CA LEU A 220 -10.32 8.94 -15.02
C LEU A 220 -11.58 8.07 -14.85
N SER A 221 -11.89 7.21 -15.82
CA SER A 221 -13.01 6.24 -15.69
C SER A 221 -12.83 5.34 -14.48
N VAL A 222 -11.63 4.75 -14.31
CA VAL A 222 -11.32 3.89 -13.16
C VAL A 222 -11.40 4.67 -11.85
N ALA A 223 -10.80 5.86 -11.78
CA ALA A 223 -10.84 6.69 -10.58
C ALA A 223 -12.27 7.08 -10.19
N GLU A 224 -13.13 7.38 -11.16
CA GLU A 224 -14.56 7.68 -10.94
C GLU A 224 -15.33 6.44 -10.45
N GLU A 225 -15.10 5.27 -11.03
CA GLU A 225 -15.69 4.00 -10.58
C GLU A 225 -15.30 3.69 -9.13
N VAL A 226 -14.01 3.76 -8.80
CA VAL A 226 -13.49 3.53 -7.44
C VAL A 226 -14.05 4.58 -6.47
N LYS A 227 -14.10 5.86 -6.86
CA LYS A 227 -14.71 6.92 -6.05
C LYS A 227 -16.20 6.63 -5.79
N ASN A 228 -16.92 6.11 -6.79
CA ASN A 228 -18.33 5.75 -6.66
C ASN A 228 -18.54 4.59 -5.69
N VAL A 229 -17.66 3.58 -5.68
CA VAL A 229 -17.64 2.56 -4.63
C VAL A 229 -17.44 3.20 -3.25
N GLY A 230 -16.47 4.11 -3.12
CA GLY A 230 -16.25 4.90 -1.90
C GLY A 230 -17.50 5.66 -1.45
N ASN A 231 -18.25 6.25 -2.39
CA ASN A 231 -19.50 6.95 -2.11
C ASN A 231 -20.61 6.02 -1.59
N GLN A 232 -20.67 4.77 -2.08
CA GLN A 232 -21.63 3.78 -1.55
C GLN A 232 -21.24 3.34 -0.13
N LEU A 233 -19.95 3.09 0.10
CA LEU A 233 -19.44 2.77 1.44
C LEU A 233 -19.70 3.92 2.43
N PHE A 234 -19.52 5.16 1.99
CA PHE A 234 -19.88 6.35 2.77
C PHE A 234 -21.37 6.34 3.13
N LYS A 235 -22.28 6.10 2.18
CA LYS A 235 -23.73 6.02 2.48
C LYS A 235 -24.06 4.90 3.49
N ASN A 236 -23.32 3.80 3.41
CA ASN A 236 -23.44 2.66 4.32
C ASN A 236 -22.73 2.88 5.67
N GLN A 237 -22.17 4.06 5.90
CA GLN A 237 -21.44 4.45 7.11
C GLN A 237 -20.14 3.66 7.36
N ASP A 238 -19.62 2.98 6.34
CA ASP A 238 -18.27 2.40 6.37
C ASP A 238 -17.25 3.45 5.93
N TRP A 239 -17.00 4.39 6.85
CA TRP A 239 -16.10 5.52 6.61
C TRP A 239 -14.66 5.08 6.39
N LYS A 240 -14.20 4.01 7.06
CA LYS A 240 -12.82 3.53 6.97
C LYS A 240 -12.54 2.97 5.57
N THR A 241 -13.40 2.09 5.08
CA THR A 241 -13.23 1.52 3.73
C THR A 241 -13.49 2.57 2.66
N ALA A 242 -14.42 3.51 2.87
CA ALA A 242 -14.63 4.65 1.97
C ALA A 242 -13.34 5.48 1.79
N VAL A 243 -12.62 5.78 2.88
CA VAL A 243 -11.30 6.47 2.81
C VAL A 243 -10.32 5.66 1.98
N LYS A 244 -10.21 4.33 2.21
CA LYS A 244 -9.33 3.46 1.40
C LYS A 244 -9.63 3.58 -0.10
N LYS A 245 -10.92 3.63 -0.50
CA LYS A 245 -11.32 3.81 -1.90
C LYS A 245 -11.00 5.20 -2.45
N TYR A 246 -11.24 6.27 -1.70
CA TYR A 246 -10.87 7.61 -2.16
C TYR A 246 -9.35 7.77 -2.32
N SER A 247 -8.56 7.24 -1.39
CA SER A 247 -7.10 7.20 -1.51
C SER A 247 -6.65 6.39 -2.73
N LYS A 248 -7.30 5.25 -3.02
CA LYS A 248 -7.03 4.47 -4.23
C LYS A 248 -7.35 5.26 -5.51
N ALA A 249 -8.51 5.91 -5.58
CA ALA A 249 -8.85 6.75 -6.73
C ALA A 249 -7.80 7.84 -6.96
N LEU A 250 -7.33 8.49 -5.88
CA LEU A 250 -6.25 9.48 -5.95
C LEU A 250 -4.93 8.88 -6.47
N ARG A 251 -4.55 7.67 -6.04
CA ARG A 251 -3.36 6.98 -6.57
C ARG A 251 -3.43 6.76 -8.08
N TYR A 252 -4.60 6.39 -8.62
CA TYR A 252 -4.78 6.26 -10.07
C TYR A 252 -4.57 7.58 -10.79
N LEU A 253 -5.11 8.68 -10.25
CA LEU A 253 -4.94 10.02 -10.83
C LEU A 253 -3.47 10.46 -10.79
N GLU A 254 -2.78 10.23 -9.68
CA GLU A 254 -1.36 10.55 -9.51
C GLU A 254 -0.47 9.75 -10.47
N ALA A 255 -0.70 8.44 -10.59
CA ALA A 255 0.07 7.58 -11.47
C ALA A 255 -0.02 7.98 -12.95
N SER A 256 -1.13 8.61 -13.37
CA SER A 256 -1.25 9.16 -14.73
C SER A 256 -0.46 10.45 -14.93
N ARG A 257 -0.36 11.29 -13.88
CA ARG A 257 0.44 12.52 -13.91
C ARG A 257 1.93 12.21 -14.04
N ASP A 258 2.40 11.17 -13.35
CA ASP A 258 3.81 10.76 -13.37
C ASP A 258 4.30 10.21 -14.73
N GLN A 259 3.38 9.96 -15.67
CA GLN A 259 3.75 9.45 -17.01
C GLN A 259 4.07 10.55 -18.03
N LEU A 260 3.89 11.81 -17.68
CA LEU A 260 4.11 12.93 -18.60
C LEU A 260 5.49 13.56 -18.41
N GLU A 261 6.11 13.93 -19.53
CA GLU A 261 7.41 14.59 -19.59
C GLU A 261 7.28 16.06 -20.06
N ASP A 262 6.09 16.48 -20.52
CA ASP A 262 5.81 17.80 -21.12
C ASP A 262 4.92 18.67 -20.21
N GLU A 263 5.39 19.88 -19.92
CA GLU A 263 4.74 20.82 -18.98
C GLU A 263 3.37 21.34 -19.49
N GLU A 264 3.18 21.53 -20.81
CA GLU A 264 1.90 22.02 -21.36
C GLU A 264 0.82 20.93 -21.35
N GLU A 265 1.22 19.67 -21.57
CA GLU A 265 0.31 18.53 -21.44
C GLU A 265 -0.06 18.28 -19.96
N GLU A 266 0.88 18.49 -19.03
CA GLU A 266 0.63 18.37 -17.60
C GLU A 266 -0.46 19.34 -17.11
N GLU A 267 -0.44 20.60 -17.54
CA GLU A 267 -1.46 21.58 -17.13
C GLU A 267 -2.86 21.19 -17.61
N LYS A 268 -3.00 20.77 -18.88
CA LYS A 268 -4.29 20.32 -19.43
C LYS A 268 -4.78 19.05 -18.74
N LEU A 269 -3.88 18.12 -18.45
CA LEU A 269 -4.18 16.91 -17.70
C LEU A 269 -4.68 17.26 -16.30
N GLN A 270 -3.95 18.13 -15.61
CA GLN A 270 -4.26 18.57 -14.26
C GLN A 270 -5.68 19.14 -14.20
N GLN A 271 -6.05 20.04 -15.12
CA GLN A 271 -7.41 20.60 -15.21
C GLN A 271 -8.49 19.52 -15.39
N LYS A 272 -8.18 18.41 -16.08
CA LYS A 272 -9.10 17.30 -16.33
C LYS A 272 -9.27 16.39 -15.12
N LEU A 273 -8.20 16.12 -14.36
CA LEU A 273 -8.21 15.22 -13.20
C LEU A 273 -8.65 15.91 -11.90
N GLU A 274 -8.41 17.22 -11.79
CA GLU A 274 -8.67 18.03 -10.60
C GLU A 274 -10.09 17.89 -10.00
N PRO A 275 -11.18 17.87 -10.80
CA PRO A 275 -12.52 17.75 -10.25
C PRO A 275 -12.73 16.45 -9.45
N THR A 276 -12.19 15.33 -9.95
CA THR A 276 -12.27 14.03 -9.29
C THR A 276 -11.37 13.98 -8.08
N ALA A 277 -10.13 14.48 -8.19
CA ALA A 277 -9.20 14.57 -7.05
C ALA A 277 -9.78 15.42 -5.91
N LEU A 278 -10.30 16.62 -6.21
CA LEU A 278 -10.95 17.50 -5.25
C LEU A 278 -12.14 16.82 -4.58
N SER A 279 -12.95 16.09 -5.33
CA SER A 279 -14.07 15.33 -4.77
C SER A 279 -13.59 14.25 -3.80
N CYS A 280 -12.54 13.51 -4.13
CA CYS A 280 -11.94 12.50 -3.26
C CYS A 280 -11.38 13.10 -1.97
N TYR A 281 -10.61 14.20 -2.04
CA TYR A 281 -10.09 14.88 -0.84
C TYR A 281 -11.21 15.41 0.06
N LEU A 282 -12.21 16.04 -0.52
CA LEU A 282 -13.38 16.50 0.22
C LEU A 282 -14.10 15.33 0.92
N ASN A 283 -14.37 14.24 0.20
CA ASN A 283 -15.06 13.09 0.78
C ASN A 283 -14.24 12.40 1.87
N THR A 284 -12.91 12.30 1.67
CA THR A 284 -11.97 11.81 2.69
C THR A 284 -12.01 12.66 3.96
N ALA A 285 -11.98 13.99 3.83
CA ALA A 285 -12.13 14.88 4.97
C ALA A 285 -13.46 14.67 5.70
N ALA A 286 -14.56 14.43 4.96
CA ALA A 286 -15.85 14.14 5.56
C ALA A 286 -15.86 12.82 6.34
N CYS A 287 -15.24 11.76 5.81
CA CYS A 287 -15.05 10.50 6.55
C CYS A 287 -14.23 10.70 7.82
N ASN A 288 -13.10 11.39 7.73
CA ASN A 288 -12.20 11.60 8.86
C ASN A 288 -12.86 12.42 9.98
N LEU A 289 -13.69 13.41 9.64
CA LEU A 289 -14.54 14.10 10.61
C LEU A 289 -15.54 13.15 11.30
N LYS A 290 -16.14 12.20 10.59
CA LYS A 290 -17.03 11.17 11.18
C LYS A 290 -16.26 10.21 12.09
N LEU A 291 -15.02 9.91 11.76
CA LEU A 291 -14.11 9.07 12.55
C LEU A 291 -13.41 9.82 13.69
N GLN A 292 -13.61 11.13 13.81
CA GLN A 292 -12.91 12.01 14.77
C GLN A 292 -11.38 12.02 14.60
N LEU A 293 -10.91 11.73 13.40
CA LEU A 293 -9.51 11.82 13.00
C LEU A 293 -9.23 13.25 12.55
N TRP A 294 -9.10 14.16 13.52
CA TRP A 294 -9.07 15.60 13.26
C TRP A 294 -7.87 16.02 12.42
N GLN A 295 -6.67 15.48 12.69
CA GLN A 295 -5.47 15.80 11.93
C GLN A 295 -5.60 15.31 10.48
N ASP A 296 -6.03 14.07 10.27
CA ASP A 296 -6.22 13.52 8.91
C ASP A 296 -7.30 14.28 8.12
N ALA A 297 -8.33 14.81 8.81
CA ALA A 297 -9.33 15.68 8.20
C ALA A 297 -8.74 17.04 7.79
N LEU A 298 -7.86 17.63 8.61
CA LEU A 298 -7.14 18.87 8.26
C LEU A 298 -6.27 18.67 7.02
N ASP A 299 -5.49 17.60 6.99
CA ASP A 299 -4.55 17.32 5.90
C ASP A 299 -5.31 17.12 4.58
N SER A 300 -6.42 16.37 4.62
CA SER A 300 -7.32 16.22 3.46
C SER A 300 -7.94 17.55 3.01
N CYS A 301 -8.31 18.43 3.94
CA CYS A 301 -8.81 19.76 3.60
C CYS A 301 -7.72 20.68 3.03
N ASN A 302 -6.47 20.56 3.49
CA ASN A 302 -5.34 21.31 2.96
C ASN A 302 -5.09 20.90 1.50
N GLN A 303 -5.06 19.60 1.20
CA GLN A 303 -4.95 19.09 -0.17
C GLN A 303 -6.09 19.60 -1.07
N ALA A 304 -7.34 19.59 -0.58
CA ALA A 304 -8.46 20.17 -1.32
C ALA A 304 -8.31 21.68 -1.60
N LEU A 305 -7.69 22.43 -0.68
CA LEU A 305 -7.47 23.88 -0.81
C LEU A 305 -6.24 24.23 -1.64
N GLU A 306 -5.28 23.33 -1.76
CA GLU A 306 -4.17 23.44 -2.72
C GLU A 306 -4.71 23.40 -4.15
N LEU A 307 -5.64 22.48 -4.44
CA LEU A 307 -6.35 22.41 -5.72
C LEU A 307 -7.31 23.59 -5.93
N ASN A 308 -8.09 23.95 -4.90
CA ASN A 308 -9.05 25.05 -5.00
C ASN A 308 -9.11 25.87 -3.70
N LYS A 309 -8.35 26.96 -3.67
CA LYS A 309 -8.19 27.86 -2.51
C LYS A 309 -9.50 28.49 -2.03
N THR A 310 -10.52 28.58 -2.88
CA THR A 310 -11.82 29.20 -2.56
C THR A 310 -12.90 28.17 -2.27
N ASN A 311 -12.54 26.89 -2.12
CA ASN A 311 -13.52 25.84 -1.83
C ASN A 311 -14.12 25.98 -0.42
N THR A 312 -15.37 26.44 -0.34
CA THR A 312 -16.06 26.68 0.93
C THR A 312 -16.30 25.41 1.74
N LYS A 313 -16.52 24.25 1.08
CA LYS A 313 -16.69 22.97 1.77
C LYS A 313 -15.40 22.54 2.47
N ALA A 314 -14.24 22.74 1.83
CA ALA A 314 -12.95 22.44 2.44
C ALA A 314 -12.67 23.36 3.63
N LEU A 315 -12.85 24.69 3.48
CA LEU A 315 -12.69 25.64 4.59
C LEU A 315 -13.61 25.32 5.78
N PHE A 316 -14.87 25.02 5.51
CA PHE A 316 -15.84 24.68 6.54
C PHE A 316 -15.46 23.39 7.29
N ARG A 317 -15.09 22.32 6.56
CA ARG A 317 -14.65 21.05 7.16
C ARG A 317 -13.34 21.20 7.92
N ARG A 318 -12.39 22.00 7.42
CA ARG A 318 -11.13 22.30 8.10
C ARG A 318 -11.38 23.02 9.42
N ALA A 319 -12.32 23.97 9.44
CA ALA A 319 -12.75 24.62 10.67
C ALA A 319 -13.37 23.64 11.68
N GLN A 320 -14.15 22.65 11.24
CA GLN A 320 -14.67 21.59 12.12
C GLN A 320 -13.55 20.74 12.72
N ALA A 321 -12.53 20.41 11.93
CA ALA A 321 -11.37 19.67 12.43
C ALA A 321 -10.54 20.49 13.44
N TRP A 322 -10.32 21.78 13.18
CA TRP A 322 -9.68 22.70 14.15
C TRP A 322 -10.44 22.76 15.47
N GLN A 323 -11.78 22.80 15.44
CA GLN A 323 -12.59 22.72 16.65
C GLN A 323 -12.39 21.41 17.42
N GLY A 324 -12.24 20.28 16.71
CA GLY A 324 -11.90 18.98 17.30
C GLY A 324 -10.55 18.99 18.03
N LEU A 325 -9.57 19.73 17.48
CA LEU A 325 -8.27 19.98 18.12
C LEU A 325 -8.28 21.11 19.17
N LYS A 326 -9.43 21.76 19.40
CA LYS A 326 -9.59 22.94 20.27
C LYS A 326 -8.82 24.19 19.81
N GLU A 327 -8.43 24.24 18.54
CA GLU A 327 -7.79 25.40 17.90
C GLU A 327 -8.85 26.37 17.37
N TYR A 328 -9.67 26.93 18.27
CA TYR A 328 -10.85 27.72 17.88
C TYR A 328 -10.51 29.01 17.12
N SER A 329 -9.33 29.59 17.38
CA SER A 329 -8.85 30.75 16.63
C SER A 329 -8.63 30.43 15.15
N GLN A 330 -8.04 29.27 14.84
CA GLN A 330 -7.84 28.80 13.46
C GLN A 330 -9.17 28.48 12.79
N ALA A 331 -10.08 27.81 13.53
CA ALA A 331 -11.43 27.54 13.04
C ALA A 331 -12.17 28.82 12.60
N MET A 332 -12.06 29.89 13.41
CA MET A 332 -12.67 31.18 13.09
C MET A 332 -12.05 31.85 11.84
N VAL A 333 -10.75 31.70 11.61
CA VAL A 333 -10.08 32.21 10.39
C VAL A 333 -10.67 31.55 9.15
N ASP A 334 -10.81 30.23 9.15
CA ASP A 334 -11.35 29.49 8.01
C ASP A 334 -12.83 29.78 7.77
N LEU A 335 -13.64 29.87 8.84
CA LEU A 335 -15.06 30.22 8.70
C LEU A 335 -15.27 31.63 8.18
N LYS A 336 -14.45 32.61 8.59
CA LYS A 336 -14.49 33.97 8.03
C LYS A 336 -14.16 33.99 6.54
N LYS A 337 -13.13 33.23 6.12
CA LYS A 337 -12.79 33.07 4.69
C LYS A 337 -13.96 32.44 3.93
N ALA A 338 -14.57 31.38 4.48
CA ALA A 338 -15.71 30.72 3.87
C ALA A 338 -16.93 31.64 3.76
N GLN A 339 -17.23 32.44 4.80
CA GLN A 339 -18.32 33.41 4.82
C GLN A 339 -18.09 34.53 3.79
N ALA A 340 -16.85 34.99 3.61
CA ALA A 340 -16.54 36.00 2.60
C ALA A 340 -16.84 35.51 1.17
N ILE A 341 -16.68 34.20 0.93
CA ILE A 341 -16.96 33.56 -0.37
C ILE A 341 -18.44 33.21 -0.53
N SER A 342 -19.13 32.83 0.56
CA SER A 342 -20.55 32.47 0.55
C SER A 342 -21.31 33.12 1.72
N PRO A 343 -21.63 34.42 1.63
CA PRO A 343 -22.23 35.17 2.75
C PRO A 343 -23.60 34.67 3.20
N GLU A 344 -24.38 34.10 2.28
CA GLU A 344 -25.75 33.62 2.50
C GLU A 344 -25.81 32.20 3.10
N ASP A 345 -24.66 31.52 3.27
CA ASP A 345 -24.63 30.18 3.81
C ASP A 345 -24.90 30.18 5.33
N LYS A 346 -26.12 29.79 5.68
CA LYS A 346 -26.59 29.70 7.07
C LYS A 346 -25.78 28.70 7.90
N ALA A 347 -25.22 27.64 7.30
CA ALA A 347 -24.42 26.67 8.04
C ALA A 347 -23.10 27.30 8.53
N ILE A 348 -22.43 28.07 7.66
CA ILE A 348 -21.22 28.83 8.04
C ILE A 348 -21.55 29.83 9.15
N GLY A 349 -22.61 30.63 8.99
CA GLY A 349 -23.00 31.63 9.99
C GLY A 349 -23.35 31.02 11.36
N ASN A 350 -24.02 29.87 11.37
CA ASN A 350 -24.35 29.16 12.60
C ASN A 350 -23.10 28.57 13.27
N GLU A 351 -22.18 28.01 12.49
CA GLU A 351 -20.94 27.43 13.00
C GLU A 351 -20.01 28.52 13.58
N MET A 352 -19.93 29.70 12.94
CA MET A 352 -19.20 30.85 13.48
C MET A 352 -19.69 31.26 14.86
N LYS A 353 -21.01 31.31 15.07
CA LYS A 353 -21.59 31.62 16.39
C LYS A 353 -21.17 30.59 17.43
N ARG A 354 -21.14 29.30 17.08
CA ARG A 354 -20.69 28.23 17.98
C ARG A 354 -19.21 28.37 18.35
N VAL A 355 -18.35 28.60 17.37
CA VAL A 355 -16.90 28.81 17.60
C VAL A 355 -16.66 30.06 18.44
N GLN A 356 -17.40 31.15 18.19
CA GLN A 356 -17.29 32.39 18.96
C GLN A 356 -17.62 32.18 20.44
N LEU A 357 -18.65 31.39 20.74
CA LEU A 357 -19.00 31.02 22.12
C LEU A 357 -17.88 30.21 22.77
N LYS A 358 -17.27 29.25 22.06
CA LYS A 358 -16.13 28.45 22.57
C LYS A 358 -14.91 29.30 22.90
N ILE A 359 -14.56 30.25 22.03
CA ILE A 359 -13.46 31.20 22.28
C ILE A 359 -13.74 32.03 23.54
N GLN A 360 -14.98 32.46 23.74
CA GLN A 360 -15.36 33.23 24.92
C GLN A 360 -15.26 32.37 26.21
N GLU A 361 -15.74 31.13 26.16
CA GLU A 361 -15.64 30.17 27.27
C GLU A 361 -14.18 29.91 27.68
N GLU A 362 -13.25 29.78 26.73
CA GLU A 362 -11.83 29.59 27.02
C GLU A 362 -11.21 30.81 27.69
N LYS A 363 -11.46 32.01 27.15
CA LYS A 363 -10.98 33.25 27.75
C LYS A 363 -11.49 33.44 29.18
N GLU A 364 -12.72 33.06 29.45
CA GLU A 364 -13.28 33.11 30.81
C GLU A 364 -12.62 32.10 31.76
N LYS A 365 -12.29 30.90 31.27
CA LYS A 365 -11.54 29.91 32.04
C LYS A 365 -10.13 30.37 32.34
N GLU A 366 -9.41 30.90 31.36
CA GLU A 366 -8.06 31.46 31.52
C GLU A 366 -8.05 32.60 32.54
N LYS A 367 -9.01 33.53 32.44
CA LYS A 367 -9.17 34.61 33.42
C LYS A 367 -9.36 34.08 34.84
N LYS A 368 -10.19 33.05 35.02
CA LYS A 368 -10.42 32.42 36.34
C LYS A 368 -9.18 31.72 36.87
N ILE A 369 -8.40 31.06 36.00
CA ILE A 369 -7.13 30.41 36.38
C ILE A 369 -6.12 31.47 36.80
N TYR A 370 -5.94 32.52 36.00
CA TYR A 370 -5.03 33.62 36.31
C TYR A 370 -5.41 34.28 37.64
N ALA A 371 -6.70 34.61 37.85
CA ALA A 371 -7.17 35.20 39.10
C ALA A 371 -6.88 34.32 40.34
N LYS A 372 -6.86 32.99 40.20
CA LYS A 372 -6.49 32.05 41.27
C LYS A 372 -4.98 31.90 41.49
N MET A 373 -4.15 32.19 40.49
CA MET A 373 -2.69 32.11 40.63
C MET A 373 -2.10 33.32 41.37
N PHE A 374 -2.82 34.44 41.39
CA PHE A 374 -2.41 35.69 42.04
C PHE A 374 -3.25 36.06 43.28
N ALA A 375 -4.12 35.15 43.72
CA ALA A 375 -4.85 35.20 44.99
C ALA A 375 -4.25 34.17 45.94
#